data_AF-A0A495ZL02-F1
#
_entry.id   AF-A0A495ZL02-F1
#
_cell.length_a   1.000
_cell.length_b   1.000
_cell.length_c   1.000
_cell.angle_alpha   90.00
_cell.angle_beta   90.00
_cell.angle_gamma   90.00
#
_symmetry.space_group_name_H-M   'P 1'
#
loop_
_entity.id
_entity.type
_entity.pdbx_description
1 polymer ?
#
loop_
_entity_poly.entity_id
_entity_poly.type
_entity_poly.pdbx_seq_one_letter_code
_entity_poly.pdbx_strand_id
1 'polypeptide(L)'
;MTQNGTRKNQIEEAIEVAAEAHQGQYRKGTRTPYITHPYAVGLILMEAGCTEPVIIAGILHDTVEDTDLTLEFIRERFGNYIADIVEGCSENKALRWRARKTERIEALRTASPEVCTVTCADKLHNLRTIISEYDVIGDTVWDRFHGGVEDQAWYYRSILSAIADRDAALQKSVLRAKLSKHDGGANTHSDGKDTAPQQGSPDSNDARKTSTAIDAVNPQLFRQFQQAVAYLFDGGS
;
A
#
# COMPACT_ATOMS: atom_id res chain seq x y z
N MET A 1 -1.23 -30.25 -29.44
CA MET A 1 -0.32 -29.09 -29.59
C MET A 1 -0.32 -28.36 -28.26
N THR A 2 0.76 -28.49 -27.51
CA THR A 2 0.95 -27.89 -26.19
C THR A 2 1.12 -26.38 -26.36
N GLN A 3 0.15 -25.58 -25.92
CA GLN A 3 0.34 -24.14 -25.75
C GLN A 3 1.28 -23.94 -24.55
N ASN A 4 2.59 -23.95 -24.79
CA ASN A 4 3.56 -23.32 -23.90
C ASN A 4 3.45 -21.80 -24.12
N GLY A 5 2.36 -21.20 -23.63
CA GLY A 5 2.27 -19.76 -23.47
C GLY A 5 3.15 -19.38 -22.29
N THR A 6 4.27 -18.71 -22.54
CA THR A 6 5.07 -18.09 -21.49
C THR A 6 4.13 -17.24 -20.64
N ARG A 7 3.97 -17.56 -19.34
CA ARG A 7 3.21 -16.68 -18.43
C ARG A 7 3.80 -15.29 -18.55
N LYS A 8 2.99 -14.32 -18.98
CA LYS A 8 3.39 -12.92 -19.03
C LYS A 8 3.76 -12.49 -17.61
N ASN A 9 4.86 -11.76 -17.48
CA ASN A 9 5.27 -11.18 -16.20
C ASN A 9 4.16 -10.23 -15.74
N GLN A 10 3.62 -10.43 -14.54
CA GLN A 10 2.46 -9.66 -14.07
C GLN A 10 2.79 -8.19 -13.82
N ILE A 11 4.05 -7.87 -13.50
CA ILE A 11 4.52 -6.48 -13.39
C ILE A 11 4.53 -5.80 -14.76
N GLU A 12 5.04 -6.46 -15.80
CA GLU A 12 5.04 -5.91 -17.16
C GLU A 12 3.61 -5.66 -17.65
N GLU A 13 2.72 -6.62 -17.40
CA GLU A 13 1.30 -6.48 -17.72
C GLU A 13 0.62 -5.34 -16.95
N ALA A 14 0.93 -5.16 -15.66
CA ALA A 14 0.41 -4.05 -14.87
C ALA A 14 0.89 -2.69 -15.41
N ILE A 15 2.15 -2.59 -15.85
CA ILE A 15 2.70 -1.38 -16.46
C ILE A 15 1.97 -1.04 -17.76
N GLU A 16 1.75 -2.03 -18.63
CA GLU A 16 1.00 -1.84 -19.87
C GLU A 16 -0.44 -1.37 -19.58
N VAL A 17 -1.15 -2.05 -18.68
CA VAL A 17 -2.51 -1.69 -18.28
C VAL A 17 -2.58 -0.26 -17.73
N ALA A 18 -1.66 0.11 -16.83
CA ALA A 18 -1.62 1.47 -16.29
C ALA A 18 -1.29 2.52 -17.37
N ALA A 19 -0.39 2.19 -18.30
CA ALA A 19 0.00 3.09 -19.39
C ALA A 19 -1.15 3.35 -20.36
N GLU A 20 -1.89 2.30 -20.73
CA GLU A 20 -3.08 2.40 -21.58
C GLU A 20 -4.18 3.20 -20.89
N ALA A 21 -4.47 2.90 -19.62
CA ALA A 21 -5.53 3.55 -18.87
C ALA A 21 -5.30 5.05 -18.63
N HIS A 22 -4.06 5.44 -18.35
CA HIS A 22 -3.67 6.83 -18.14
C HIS A 22 -3.23 7.53 -19.45
N GLN A 23 -3.50 6.94 -20.62
CA GLN A 23 -3.13 7.54 -21.89
C GLN A 23 -3.80 8.93 -22.05
N GLY A 24 -2.98 9.95 -22.34
CA GLY A 24 -3.45 11.33 -22.50
C GLY A 24 -3.66 12.08 -21.18
N GLN A 25 -3.46 11.44 -20.03
CA GLN A 25 -3.47 12.11 -18.73
C GLN A 25 -2.09 12.72 -18.42
N TYR A 26 -2.09 13.89 -17.79
CA TYR A 26 -0.88 14.61 -17.40
C TYR A 26 -0.91 14.96 -15.91
N ARG A 27 0.29 15.07 -15.32
CA ARG A 27 0.44 15.54 -13.93
C ARG A 27 -0.09 16.97 -13.81
N LYS A 28 -0.75 17.26 -12.68
CA LYS A 28 -1.47 18.51 -12.47
C LYS A 28 -0.54 19.72 -12.66
N GLY A 29 -0.91 20.61 -13.59
CA GLY A 29 -0.16 21.84 -13.85
C GLY A 29 1.15 21.65 -14.63
N THR A 30 1.39 20.46 -15.19
CA THR A 30 2.61 20.16 -15.97
C THR A 30 2.29 19.46 -17.30
N ARG A 31 3.32 19.19 -18.11
CA ARG A 31 3.23 18.38 -19.33
C ARG A 31 3.80 16.97 -19.16
N THR A 32 4.07 16.56 -17.92
CA THR A 32 4.60 15.23 -17.62
C THR A 32 3.48 14.20 -17.74
N PRO A 33 3.62 13.14 -18.57
CA PRO A 33 2.63 12.08 -18.66
C PRO A 33 2.33 11.45 -17.30
N TYR A 34 1.07 11.15 -16.99
CA TYR A 34 0.70 10.67 -15.65
C TYR A 34 1.35 9.34 -15.30
N ILE A 35 1.52 8.45 -16.29
CA ILE A 35 2.13 7.11 -16.14
C ILE A 35 3.50 7.13 -15.45
N THR A 36 4.24 8.25 -15.48
CA THR A 36 5.52 8.35 -14.76
C THR A 36 5.33 8.19 -13.25
N HIS A 37 4.18 8.57 -12.70
CA HIS A 37 3.89 8.42 -11.28
C HIS A 37 3.61 6.98 -10.86
N PRO A 38 2.63 6.25 -11.45
CA PRO A 38 2.44 4.84 -11.13
C PRO A 38 3.71 4.00 -11.33
N TYR A 39 4.50 4.30 -12.38
CA TYR A 39 5.80 3.65 -12.59
C TYR A 39 6.78 3.93 -11.44
N ALA A 40 6.93 5.19 -11.02
CA ALA A 40 7.81 5.55 -9.92
C ALA A 40 7.35 4.98 -8.56
N VAL A 41 6.04 4.86 -8.32
CA VAL A 41 5.49 4.18 -7.14
C VAL A 41 5.89 2.70 -7.14
N GLY A 42 5.75 2.01 -8.28
CA GLY A 42 6.22 0.64 -8.45
C GLY A 42 7.71 0.48 -8.15
N LEU A 43 8.55 1.40 -8.65
CA LEU A 43 10.00 1.40 -8.36
C LEU A 43 10.31 1.59 -6.87
N ILE A 44 9.65 2.55 -6.20
CA ILE A 44 9.82 2.79 -4.76
C ILE A 44 9.49 1.52 -3.95
N LEU A 45 8.41 0.83 -4.31
CA LEU A 45 8.00 -0.42 -3.65
C LEU A 45 9.00 -1.54 -3.92
N MET A 46 9.51 -1.65 -5.14
CA MET A 46 10.54 -2.62 -5.50
C MET A 46 11.86 -2.37 -4.74
N GLU A 47 12.32 -1.11 -4.66
CA GLU A 47 13.50 -0.71 -3.87
C GLU A 47 13.31 -0.97 -2.37
N ALA A 48 12.08 -0.85 -1.87
CA ALA A 48 11.73 -1.20 -0.49
C ALA A 48 11.69 -2.72 -0.26
N GLY A 49 11.88 -3.56 -1.28
CA GLY A 49 11.83 -5.02 -1.17
C GLY A 49 10.43 -5.58 -0.96
N CYS A 50 9.40 -4.87 -1.43
CA CYS A 50 8.01 -5.33 -1.36
C CYS A 50 7.79 -6.54 -2.27
N THR A 51 6.75 -7.32 -1.97
CA THR A 51 6.35 -8.47 -2.79
C THR A 51 5.75 -8.01 -4.12
N GLU A 52 5.82 -8.88 -5.13
CA GLU A 52 5.28 -8.63 -6.47
C GLU A 52 3.81 -8.14 -6.47
N PRO A 53 2.88 -8.74 -5.69
CA PRO A 53 1.50 -8.23 -5.62
C PRO A 53 1.39 -6.78 -5.11
N VAL A 54 2.23 -6.38 -4.15
CA VAL A 54 2.24 -5.01 -3.61
C VAL A 54 2.79 -4.04 -4.66
N ILE A 55 3.83 -4.44 -5.40
CA ILE A 55 4.39 -3.65 -6.50
C ILE A 55 3.33 -3.46 -7.60
N ILE A 56 2.65 -4.53 -8.01
CA ILE A 56 1.57 -4.48 -9.01
C ILE A 56 0.44 -3.56 -8.53
N ALA A 57 -0.02 -3.72 -7.28
CA ALA A 57 -1.05 -2.86 -6.72
C ALA A 57 -0.62 -1.38 -6.71
N GLY A 58 0.65 -1.08 -6.41
CA GLY A 58 1.19 0.26 -6.49
C GLY A 58 1.22 0.83 -7.92
N ILE A 59 1.49 0.00 -8.93
CA ILE A 59 1.42 0.42 -10.35
C ILE A 59 -0.04 0.68 -10.77
N LEU A 60 -1.02 -0.02 -10.19
CA LEU A 60 -2.42 0.09 -10.56
C LEU A 60 -3.23 1.04 -9.65
N HIS A 61 -2.64 1.59 -8.58
CA HIS A 61 -3.40 2.19 -7.47
C HIS A 61 -4.38 3.31 -7.87
N ASP A 62 -4.01 4.14 -8.84
CA ASP A 62 -4.85 5.25 -9.32
C ASP A 62 -5.78 4.88 -10.48
N THR A 63 -5.63 3.68 -11.05
CA THR A 63 -6.35 3.31 -12.28
C THR A 63 -7.87 3.30 -12.09
N VAL A 64 -8.36 2.75 -10.99
CA VAL A 64 -9.80 2.73 -10.66
C VAL A 64 -10.32 4.12 -10.28
N GLU A 65 -9.46 4.94 -9.68
CA GLU A 65 -9.86 6.25 -9.17
C GLU A 65 -9.91 7.33 -10.27
N ASP A 66 -9.00 7.26 -11.24
CA ASP A 66 -8.77 8.33 -12.23
C ASP A 66 -9.02 7.91 -13.69
N THR A 67 -9.42 6.66 -13.95
CA THR A 67 -9.69 6.13 -15.31
C THR A 67 -10.99 5.32 -15.35
N ASP A 68 -11.34 4.78 -16.53
CA ASP A 68 -12.52 3.91 -16.70
C ASP A 68 -12.27 2.44 -16.30
N LEU A 69 -11.08 2.10 -15.79
CA LEU A 69 -10.79 0.76 -15.28
C LEU A 69 -11.65 0.43 -14.05
N THR A 70 -12.12 -0.81 -13.98
CA THR A 70 -12.95 -1.29 -12.88
C THR A 70 -12.17 -2.23 -11.97
N LEU A 71 -12.57 -2.30 -10.69
CA LEU A 71 -12.03 -3.31 -9.77
C LEU A 71 -12.27 -4.73 -10.27
N GLU A 72 -13.39 -4.98 -10.97
CA GLU A 72 -13.69 -6.30 -11.53
C GLU A 72 -12.67 -6.71 -12.58
N PHE A 73 -12.28 -5.79 -13.47
CA PHE A 73 -11.20 -6.04 -14.41
C PHE A 73 -9.89 -6.42 -13.69
N ILE A 74 -9.54 -5.72 -12.61
CA ILE A 74 -8.33 -6.01 -11.84
C ILE A 74 -8.43 -7.39 -11.17
N ARG A 75 -9.60 -7.75 -10.63
CA ARG A 75 -9.84 -9.09 -10.03
C ARG A 75 -9.67 -10.19 -11.07
N GLU A 76 -10.26 -10.05 -12.24
CA GLU A 76 -10.18 -11.04 -13.32
C GLU A 76 -8.74 -11.20 -13.84
N ARG A 77 -7.99 -10.10 -13.93
CA ARG A 77 -6.67 -10.08 -14.57
C ARG A 77 -5.50 -10.37 -13.62
N PHE A 78 -5.55 -9.83 -12.41
CA PHE A 78 -4.46 -9.88 -11.44
C PHE A 78 -4.81 -10.65 -10.16
N GLY A 79 -6.11 -10.91 -9.92
CA GLY A 79 -6.59 -11.67 -8.77
C GLY A 79 -7.05 -10.78 -7.60
N ASN A 80 -7.83 -11.40 -6.71
CA ASN A 80 -8.53 -10.69 -5.61
C ASN A 80 -7.57 -9.92 -4.70
N TYR A 81 -6.44 -10.52 -4.31
CA TYR A 81 -5.52 -9.89 -3.36
C TYR A 81 -4.98 -8.55 -3.87
N ILE A 82 -4.66 -8.44 -5.17
CA ILE A 82 -4.19 -7.18 -5.77
C ILE A 82 -5.34 -6.17 -5.85
N ALA A 83 -6.53 -6.62 -6.28
CA ALA A 83 -7.71 -5.77 -6.35
C ALA A 83 -8.10 -5.20 -4.98
N ASP A 84 -8.02 -5.98 -3.90
CA ASP A 84 -8.32 -5.54 -2.54
C ASP A 84 -7.34 -4.44 -2.07
N ILE A 85 -6.06 -4.53 -2.47
CA ILE A 85 -5.08 -3.47 -2.18
C ILE A 85 -5.41 -2.20 -2.98
N VAL A 86 -5.74 -2.32 -4.27
CA VAL A 86 -6.11 -1.18 -5.14
C VAL A 86 -7.38 -0.49 -4.63
N GLU A 87 -8.40 -1.27 -4.25
CA GLU A 87 -9.62 -0.76 -3.64
C GLU A 87 -9.32 0.00 -2.35
N GLY A 88 -8.47 -0.57 -1.48
CA GLY A 88 -8.04 0.07 -0.25
C GLY A 88 -7.23 1.36 -0.45
N CYS A 89 -6.72 1.62 -1.65
CA CYS A 89 -6.00 2.82 -2.04
C CYS A 89 -6.88 3.90 -2.69
N SER A 90 -8.07 3.54 -3.18
CA SER A 90 -8.95 4.42 -3.95
C SER A 90 -9.82 5.32 -3.05
N GLU A 91 -10.09 6.54 -3.49
CA GLU A 91 -10.98 7.51 -2.80
C GLU A 91 -12.34 7.67 -3.49
N ASN A 92 -13.39 7.93 -2.70
CA ASN A 92 -14.70 8.28 -3.22
C ASN A 92 -14.74 9.72 -3.74
N LYS A 93 -14.57 9.92 -5.06
CA LYS A 93 -14.55 11.23 -5.72
C LYS A 93 -15.86 12.04 -5.60
N ALA A 94 -16.97 11.46 -5.13
CA ALA A 94 -18.24 12.19 -4.96
C ALA A 94 -18.21 13.21 -3.80
N LEU A 95 -17.26 13.07 -2.87
CA LEU A 95 -17.15 13.92 -1.69
C LEU A 95 -16.21 15.12 -1.92
N ARG A 96 -16.39 16.18 -1.12
CA ARG A 96 -15.46 17.33 -1.11
C ARG A 96 -14.08 16.92 -0.62
N TRP A 97 -13.06 17.66 -1.05
CA TRP A 97 -11.65 17.32 -0.80
C TRP A 97 -11.34 16.98 0.67
N ARG A 98 -11.70 17.88 1.61
CA ARG A 98 -11.44 17.67 3.04
C ARG A 98 -12.13 16.40 3.58
N ALA A 99 -13.39 16.18 3.20
CA ALA A 99 -14.15 14.99 3.59
C ALA A 99 -13.52 13.69 3.04
N ARG A 100 -13.16 13.66 1.75
CA ARG A 100 -12.43 12.53 1.15
C ARG A 100 -11.15 12.21 1.89
N LYS A 101 -10.36 13.24 2.20
CA LYS A 101 -9.10 13.06 2.91
C LYS A 101 -9.31 12.58 4.35
N THR A 102 -10.33 13.06 5.05
CA THR A 102 -10.70 12.56 6.37
C THR A 102 -11.12 11.09 6.33
N GLU A 103 -11.97 10.68 5.39
CA GLU A 103 -12.35 9.26 5.24
C GLU A 103 -11.13 8.39 4.96
N ARG A 104 -10.23 8.86 4.09
CA ARG A 104 -8.98 8.15 3.80
C ARG A 104 -8.10 7.98 5.04
N ILE A 105 -7.93 9.04 5.84
CA ILE A 105 -7.15 9.01 7.08
C ILE A 105 -7.74 7.98 8.06
N GLU A 106 -9.05 7.97 8.24
CA GLU A 106 -9.71 7.02 9.15
C GLU A 106 -9.61 5.58 8.65
N ALA A 107 -9.77 5.35 7.35
CA ALA A 107 -9.60 4.03 6.76
C ALA A 107 -8.18 3.45 6.97
N LEU A 108 -7.15 4.29 6.92
CA LEU A 108 -5.76 3.87 7.14
C LEU A 108 -5.49 3.34 8.55
N ARG A 109 -6.29 3.72 9.55
CA ARG A 109 -6.13 3.25 10.94
C ARG A 109 -6.40 1.75 11.09
N THR A 110 -7.14 1.16 10.15
CA THR A 110 -7.52 -0.27 10.17
C THR A 110 -7.16 -1.00 8.87
N ALA A 111 -6.60 -0.29 7.88
CA ALA A 111 -6.22 -0.85 6.58
C ALA A 111 -5.20 -1.98 6.69
N SER A 112 -5.05 -2.75 5.60
CA SER A 112 -4.00 -3.76 5.54
C SER A 112 -2.60 -3.11 5.51
N PRO A 113 -1.56 -3.83 5.95
CA PRO A 113 -0.18 -3.36 5.89
C PRO A 113 0.27 -3.00 4.47
N GLU A 114 -0.21 -3.75 3.48
CA GLU A 114 0.05 -3.54 2.06
C GLU A 114 -0.58 -2.24 1.55
N VAL A 115 -1.85 -1.96 1.91
CA VAL A 115 -2.51 -0.69 1.57
C VAL A 115 -1.75 0.49 2.16
N CYS A 116 -1.31 0.39 3.43
CA CYS A 116 -0.50 1.44 4.05
C CYS A 116 0.87 1.58 3.38
N THR A 117 1.48 0.48 2.94
CA THR A 117 2.77 0.47 2.24
C THR A 117 2.67 1.14 0.86
N VAL A 118 1.65 0.80 0.06
CA VAL A 118 1.37 1.48 -1.22
C VAL A 118 1.09 2.96 -0.99
N THR A 119 0.32 3.30 0.05
CA THR A 119 0.04 4.71 0.41
C THR A 119 1.33 5.46 0.75
N CYS A 120 2.23 4.88 1.52
CA CYS A 120 3.52 5.52 1.81
C CYS A 120 4.35 5.76 0.54
N ALA A 121 4.38 4.81 -0.40
CA ALA A 121 5.11 4.97 -1.66
C ALA A 121 4.51 6.06 -2.56
N ASP A 122 3.18 6.08 -2.71
CA ASP A 122 2.44 7.13 -3.40
C ASP A 122 2.75 8.51 -2.80
N LYS A 123 2.54 8.67 -1.49
CA LYS A 123 2.74 9.95 -0.81
C LYS A 123 4.20 10.39 -0.82
N LEU A 124 5.16 9.46 -0.71
CA LEU A 124 6.57 9.77 -0.84
C LEU A 124 6.91 10.29 -2.23
N HIS A 125 6.42 9.65 -3.30
CA HIS A 125 6.65 10.15 -4.65
C HIS A 125 6.05 11.54 -4.87
N ASN A 126 4.82 11.76 -4.39
CA ASN A 126 4.16 13.05 -4.48
C ASN A 126 4.93 14.15 -3.73
N LEU A 127 5.40 13.88 -2.51
CA LEU A 127 6.24 14.83 -1.78
C LEU A 127 7.58 15.08 -2.47
N ARG A 128 8.26 14.06 -3.00
CA ARG A 128 9.52 14.26 -3.76
C ARG A 128 9.31 15.14 -4.99
N THR A 129 8.18 14.97 -5.67
CA THR A 129 7.81 15.86 -6.79
C THR A 129 7.59 17.28 -6.31
N ILE A 130 6.84 17.46 -5.21
CA ILE A 130 6.58 18.80 -4.63
C ILE A 130 7.89 19.45 -4.17
N ILE A 131 8.79 18.73 -3.51
CA ILE A 131 10.12 19.21 -3.10
C ILE A 131 10.89 19.72 -4.31
N SER A 132 11.01 18.89 -5.34
CA SER A 132 11.74 19.26 -6.56
C SER A 132 11.15 20.49 -7.25
N GLU A 133 9.84 20.71 -7.17
CA GLU A 133 9.21 21.92 -7.70
C GLU A 133 9.40 23.12 -6.77
N TYR A 134 9.22 22.92 -5.46
CA TYR A 134 9.41 23.94 -4.43
C TYR A 134 10.83 24.53 -4.47
N ASP A 135 11.85 23.71 -4.68
CA ASP A 135 13.24 24.16 -4.82
C ASP A 135 13.46 25.11 -6.01
N VAL A 136 12.56 25.09 -7.00
CA VAL A 136 12.64 25.91 -8.22
C VAL A 136 11.73 27.13 -8.16
N ILE A 137 10.50 26.97 -7.68
CA ILE A 137 9.45 28.02 -7.75
C ILE A 137 8.96 28.51 -6.38
N GLY A 138 9.51 27.96 -5.29
CA GLY A 138 9.15 28.31 -3.91
C GLY A 138 7.67 28.11 -3.61
N ASP A 139 7.11 29.01 -2.82
CA ASP A 139 5.72 28.95 -2.35
C ASP A 139 4.66 28.93 -3.46
N THR A 140 5.00 29.35 -4.68
CA THR A 140 4.05 29.31 -5.81
C THR A 140 3.64 27.89 -6.20
N VAL A 141 4.38 26.86 -5.75
CA VAL A 141 3.97 25.46 -5.92
C VAL A 141 2.60 25.19 -5.28
N TRP A 142 2.28 25.87 -4.16
CA TRP A 142 1.07 25.63 -3.38
C TRP A 142 -0.21 26.09 -4.08
N ASP A 143 -0.12 27.02 -5.03
CA ASP A 143 -1.26 27.50 -5.83
C ASP A 143 -1.93 26.38 -6.64
N ARG A 144 -1.20 25.30 -6.91
CA ARG A 144 -1.69 24.12 -7.63
C ARG A 144 -2.47 23.17 -6.73
N PHE A 145 -2.44 23.32 -5.41
CA PHE A 145 -3.01 22.36 -4.46
C PHE A 145 -4.26 22.91 -3.77
N HIS A 146 -5.21 22.02 -3.46
CA HIS A 146 -6.38 22.43 -2.70
C HIS A 146 -5.95 22.81 -1.27
N GLY A 147 -6.41 23.98 -0.82
CA GLY A 147 -6.16 24.50 0.53
C GLY A 147 -4.71 24.93 0.81
N GLY A 148 -3.86 24.99 -0.22
CA GLY A 148 -2.47 25.43 -0.09
C GLY A 148 -1.65 24.59 0.89
N VAL A 149 -0.56 25.18 1.40
CA VAL A 149 0.41 24.50 2.26
C VAL A 149 -0.21 23.94 3.55
N GLU A 150 -1.15 24.64 4.17
CA GLU A 150 -1.74 24.24 5.46
C GLU A 150 -2.56 22.94 5.35
N ASP A 151 -3.42 22.85 4.34
CA ASP A 151 -4.23 21.65 4.11
C ASP A 151 -3.37 20.47 3.66
N GLN A 152 -2.34 20.70 2.83
CA GLN A 152 -1.39 19.65 2.47
C GLN A 152 -0.63 19.15 3.70
N ALA A 153 -0.09 20.05 4.52
CA ALA A 153 0.64 19.70 5.74
C ALA A 153 -0.24 18.90 6.70
N TRP A 154 -1.49 19.32 6.92
CA TRP A 154 -2.46 18.55 7.70
C TRP A 154 -2.63 17.13 7.17
N TYR A 155 -2.83 16.98 5.86
CA TYR A 155 -3.14 15.69 5.25
C TYR A 155 -1.97 14.71 5.38
N TYR A 156 -0.76 15.13 4.99
CA TYR A 156 0.42 14.26 5.06
C TYR A 156 0.79 13.89 6.51
N ARG A 157 0.72 14.84 7.46
CA ARG A 157 0.94 14.55 8.89
C ARG A 157 -0.11 13.59 9.46
N SER A 158 -1.36 13.74 9.03
CA SER A 158 -2.47 12.88 9.50
C SER A 158 -2.35 11.45 8.96
N ILE A 159 -1.87 11.26 7.73
CA ILE A 159 -1.55 9.92 7.19
C ILE A 159 -0.45 9.27 8.03
N LEU A 160 0.65 9.98 8.31
CA LEU A 160 1.72 9.46 9.15
C LEU A 160 1.22 9.03 10.54
N SER A 161 0.40 9.88 11.18
CA SER A 161 -0.21 9.56 12.47
C SER A 161 -1.09 8.32 12.40
N ALA A 162 -1.98 8.23 11.40
CA ALA A 162 -2.90 7.11 11.26
C ALA A 162 -2.17 5.76 11.08
N ILE A 163 -1.13 5.74 10.24
CA ILE A 163 -0.33 4.55 10.00
C ILE A 163 0.49 4.18 11.25
N ALA A 164 1.08 5.15 11.95
CA ALA A 164 1.83 4.91 13.18
C ALA A 164 0.93 4.34 14.30
N ASP A 165 -0.27 4.90 14.48
CA ASP A 165 -1.25 4.44 15.47
C ASP A 165 -1.69 3.00 15.19
N ARG A 166 -1.97 2.68 13.91
CA ARG A 166 -2.31 1.34 13.43
C ARG A 166 -1.21 0.34 13.78
N ASP A 167 0.03 0.62 13.39
CA ASP A 167 1.15 -0.31 13.59
C ASP A 167 1.43 -0.51 15.09
N ALA A 168 1.33 0.54 15.91
CA ALA A 168 1.44 0.44 17.37
C ALA A 168 0.32 -0.43 17.98
N ALA A 169 -0.91 -0.34 17.46
CA ALA A 169 -2.03 -1.16 17.92
C ALA A 169 -1.85 -2.65 17.55
N LEU A 170 -1.31 -2.94 16.36
CA LEU A 170 -0.99 -4.30 15.92
C LEU A 170 0.12 -4.91 16.78
N GLN A 171 1.21 -4.18 17.03
CA GLN A 171 2.30 -4.65 17.89
C GLN A 171 1.82 -4.98 19.31
N LYS A 172 0.96 -4.14 19.90
CA LYS A 172 0.35 -4.40 21.21
C LYS A 172 -0.52 -5.67 21.19
N SER A 173 -1.28 -5.87 20.11
CA SER A 173 -2.16 -7.04 19.96
C SER A 173 -1.35 -8.33 19.82
N VAL A 174 -0.28 -8.32 19.01
CA VAL A 174 0.65 -9.44 18.86
C VAL A 174 1.34 -9.76 20.20
N LEU A 175 1.80 -8.75 20.94
CA LEU A 175 2.44 -8.95 22.24
C LEU A 175 1.46 -9.57 23.26
N ARG A 176 0.22 -9.07 23.34
CA ARG A 176 -0.82 -9.67 24.19
C ARG A 176 -1.08 -11.14 23.85
N ALA A 177 -1.20 -11.47 22.56
CA ALA A 177 -1.42 -12.83 22.12
C ALA A 177 -0.25 -13.77 22.46
N LYS A 178 1.00 -13.27 22.44
CA LYS A 178 2.19 -14.04 22.87
C LYS A 178 2.20 -14.29 24.38
N LEU A 179 1.85 -13.28 25.19
CA LEU A 179 1.79 -13.40 26.64
C LEU A 179 0.69 -14.38 27.09
N SER A 180 -0.52 -14.30 26.51
CA SER A 180 -1.61 -15.21 26.84
C SER A 180 -1.33 -16.68 26.50
N LYS A 181 -0.44 -16.95 25.52
CA LYS A 181 -0.01 -18.33 25.17
C LYS A 181 1.04 -18.88 26.13
N HIS A 182 1.76 -18.03 26.87
CA HIS A 182 2.79 -18.44 27.81
C HIS A 182 2.20 -18.81 29.18
N ASP A 183 1.06 -18.23 29.57
CA ASP A 183 0.39 -18.49 30.86
C ASP A 183 -0.52 -19.74 30.85
N GLY A 184 -0.76 -20.36 29.70
CA GLY A 184 -1.58 -21.59 29.56
C GLY A 184 -0.83 -22.90 29.81
N GLY A 185 0.46 -22.84 30.18
CA GLY A 185 1.35 -23.99 30.34
C GLY A 185 1.57 -24.42 31.80
N ALA A 186 0.52 -24.51 32.61
CA ALA A 186 0.61 -25.11 33.94
C ALA A 186 -0.60 -26.01 34.23
N ASN A 187 -0.34 -27.32 34.12
CA ASN A 187 -0.99 -28.43 34.81
C ASN A 187 -2.38 -28.89 34.36
N THR A 188 -2.42 -29.95 33.53
CA THR A 188 -3.31 -31.10 33.77
C THR A 188 -2.55 -32.40 33.49
N HIS A 189 -2.16 -33.09 34.55
CA HIS A 189 -1.83 -34.52 34.51
C HIS A 189 -3.12 -35.33 34.66
N SER A 190 -3.42 -36.18 33.69
CA SER A 190 -4.16 -37.43 33.94
C SER A 190 -3.87 -38.43 32.82
N ASP A 191 -3.41 -39.61 33.26
CA ASP A 191 -3.05 -40.81 32.50
C ASP A 191 -4.14 -41.37 31.58
N GLY A 192 -3.73 -42.08 30.50
CA GLY A 192 -4.61 -43.07 29.87
C GLY A 192 -4.29 -43.53 28.44
N LYS A 193 -3.35 -44.48 28.30
CA LYS A 193 -3.27 -45.65 27.37
C LYS A 193 -3.54 -45.52 25.85
N ASP A 194 -2.49 -45.92 25.10
CA ASP A 194 -2.40 -46.79 23.91
C ASP A 194 -3.54 -46.89 22.88
N THR A 195 -3.22 -46.65 21.59
CA THR A 195 -3.45 -47.57 20.44
C THR A 195 -2.81 -47.09 19.12
N ALA A 196 -2.57 -48.05 18.22
CA ALA A 196 -1.68 -48.15 17.05
C ALA A 196 -1.89 -47.19 15.83
N PRO A 197 -0.97 -47.16 14.83
CA PRO A 197 -0.95 -46.14 13.78
C PRO A 197 -1.73 -46.53 12.52
N GLN A 198 -2.43 -45.58 11.91
CA GLN A 198 -2.96 -45.68 10.54
C GLN A 198 -2.24 -44.71 9.60
N GLN A 199 -1.87 -45.23 8.43
CA GLN A 199 -1.34 -44.51 7.28
C GLN A 199 -2.43 -43.64 6.65
N GLY A 200 -2.14 -42.35 6.47
CA GLY A 200 -2.95 -41.41 5.72
C GLY A 200 -2.05 -40.51 4.87
N SER A 201 -2.22 -40.59 3.56
CA SER A 201 -1.53 -39.81 2.52
C SER A 201 -1.73 -38.30 2.70
N PRO A 202 -0.70 -37.45 2.53
CA PRO A 202 -0.90 -36.01 2.46
C PRO A 202 -1.02 -35.57 1.00
N ASP A 203 -2.27 -35.48 0.53
CA ASP A 203 -2.60 -34.62 -0.61
C ASP A 203 -2.44 -33.17 -0.12
N SER A 204 -1.33 -32.53 -0.52
CA SER A 204 -0.94 -31.20 -0.04
C SER A 204 -0.79 -30.24 -1.20
N ASN A 205 -1.92 -29.71 -1.66
CA ASN A 205 -1.95 -28.42 -2.35
C ASN A 205 -2.51 -27.37 -1.38
N ASP A 206 -1.79 -27.18 -0.28
CA ASP A 206 -2.00 -26.07 0.66
C ASP A 206 -0.91 -25.04 0.40
N ALA A 207 -1.20 -24.12 -0.53
CA ALA A 207 -0.40 -22.92 -0.79
C ALA A 207 -0.51 -21.88 0.35
N ARG A 208 -0.80 -22.31 1.59
CA ARG A 208 -0.65 -21.52 2.82
C ARG A 208 0.69 -21.73 3.51
N LYS A 209 1.71 -22.18 2.81
CA LYS A 209 3.08 -22.16 3.35
C LYS A 209 3.73 -20.80 3.10
N THR A 210 3.74 -20.02 4.17
CA THR A 210 4.67 -18.92 4.47
C THR A 210 4.60 -17.68 3.57
N SER A 211 3.45 -17.00 3.56
CA SER A 211 3.48 -15.53 3.48
C SER A 211 3.58 -15.04 4.93
N THR A 212 4.76 -14.59 5.35
CA THR A 212 4.88 -13.78 6.57
C THR A 212 4.01 -12.55 6.33
N ALA A 213 2.81 -12.55 6.91
CA ALA A 213 1.96 -11.38 6.99
C ALA A 213 2.86 -10.22 7.42
N ILE A 214 2.91 -9.18 6.60
CA ILE A 214 3.67 -7.97 6.90
C ILE A 214 2.94 -7.36 8.11
N ASP A 215 3.33 -7.61 9.35
CA ASP A 215 2.53 -7.11 10.49
C ASP A 215 2.56 -5.56 10.61
N ALA A 216 3.48 -4.89 9.90
CA ALA A 216 3.70 -3.44 9.96
C ALA A 216 4.26 -2.91 8.64
N VAL A 217 4.06 -1.62 8.35
CA VAL A 217 4.60 -0.98 7.13
C VAL A 217 6.11 -1.09 7.08
N ASN A 218 6.67 -1.18 5.87
CA ASN A 218 8.12 -1.18 5.67
C ASN A 218 8.77 0.01 6.41
N PRO A 219 9.65 -0.24 7.42
CA PRO A 219 10.16 0.84 8.27
C PRO A 219 11.04 1.84 7.54
N GLN A 220 11.75 1.41 6.49
CA GLN A 220 12.61 2.29 5.71
C GLN A 220 11.76 3.23 4.85
N LEU A 221 10.74 2.70 4.18
CA LEU A 221 9.81 3.50 3.39
C LEU A 221 9.06 4.51 4.27
N PHE A 222 8.58 4.07 5.43
CA PHE A 222 7.89 4.96 6.37
C PHE A 222 8.79 6.10 6.84
N ARG A 223 10.06 5.82 7.19
CA ARG A 223 11.03 6.87 7.55
C ARG A 223 11.30 7.86 6.43
N GLN A 224 11.44 7.39 5.19
CA GLN A 224 11.64 8.29 4.05
C GLN A 224 10.42 9.20 3.85
N PHE A 225 9.22 8.66 4.03
CA PHE A 225 7.99 9.46 3.98
C PHE A 225 7.97 10.51 5.12
N GLN A 226 8.31 10.13 6.35
CA GLN A 226 8.44 11.07 7.48
C GLN A 226 9.46 12.20 7.20
N GLN A 227 10.62 11.86 6.66
CA GLN A 227 11.66 12.84 6.31
C GLN A 227 11.19 13.83 5.26
N ALA A 228 10.47 13.37 4.23
CA ALA A 228 9.94 14.25 3.20
C ALA A 228 8.86 15.21 3.74
N VAL A 229 8.02 14.75 4.68
CA VAL A 229 7.05 15.62 5.38
C VAL A 229 7.78 16.67 6.21
N ALA A 230 8.80 16.26 6.99
CA ALA A 230 9.56 17.18 7.83
C ALA A 230 10.29 18.26 7.02
N TYR A 231 10.87 17.88 5.89
CA TYR A 231 11.54 18.81 4.98
C TYR A 231 10.59 19.90 4.49
N LEU A 232 9.42 19.53 3.95
CA LEU A 232 8.48 20.49 3.36
C LEU A 232 7.74 21.34 4.38
N PHE A 233 7.37 20.78 5.53
CA PHE A 233 6.37 21.40 6.41
C PHE A 233 6.89 21.77 7.80
N ASP A 234 8.03 21.24 8.23
CA ASP A 234 8.56 21.44 9.58
C ASP A 234 9.88 22.24 9.59
N GLY A 235 10.28 22.81 8.44
CA GLY A 235 11.47 23.65 8.32
C GLY A 235 12.79 22.87 8.29
N GLY A 236 12.78 21.64 7.76
CA GLY A 236 13.96 20.80 7.68
C GLY A 236 15.04 21.35 6.73
N SER A 237 16.07 21.97 7.30
CA SER A 237 17.42 22.08 6.73
C SER A 237 18.38 21.20 7.51
#